data_AF-A0A6M0C0E3-F1
#
_entry.id   AF-A0A6M0C0E3-F1
#
_cell.length_a   1.000
_cell.length_b   1.000
_cell.length_c   1.000
_cell.angle_alpha   90.00
_cell.angle_beta   90.00
_cell.angle_gamma   90.00
#
_symmetry.space_group_name_H-M   'P 1'
#
loop_
_entity.id
_entity.type
_entity.pdbx_description
1 polymer ?
#
loop_
_entity_poly.entity_id
_entity_poly.type
_entity_poly.pdbx_seq_one_letter_code
_entity_poly.pdbx_strand_id
1 'polypeptide(L)'
;MSFLDNWRELVDNNATLGSRILSIFQQCTQLPKPELQLPVLVGLTMLPTAIVNIAPIGVAYGPSGSGKSDLGVIIAGCYNIPILSSSTTYAGLRNHIMMHKYYDPDSCNYEKHLCIVFDDLGPRALENDAVFTLLKTGHARKTALTKIAVPGGGSLEFNTFCTKFLTSINPFWEEAEYLELKRRCVVFRTQKNSDYDGIDPKEIDFSGLSVELDYFWRNEQQRTVYKHFLSKYRKHPNKELLASISCVLGMTSDETKQLFNQFWEFTNAHSIGDPLVEFLKQEIKDRKFDKVYTQHIKLLIGNAKTKGIIDRANTKEISRALKALGYKLISDDGNWYWTNKED
;
A
#
# COMPACT_ATOMS: atom_id res chain seq x y z
N MET A 1 15.93 -29.13 -5.46
CA MET A 1 15.92 -27.71 -5.06
C MET A 1 15.72 -27.70 -3.56
N SER A 2 16.73 -27.31 -2.78
CA SER A 2 16.52 -27.06 -1.36
C SER A 2 15.67 -25.80 -1.26
N PHE A 3 14.46 -25.92 -0.75
CA PHE A 3 13.68 -24.75 -0.35
C PHE A 3 14.50 -23.98 0.69
N LEU A 4 14.56 -22.65 0.56
CA LEU A 4 15.02 -21.84 1.67
C LEU A 4 14.10 -22.09 2.86
N ASP A 5 14.75 -22.22 4.00
CA ASP A 5 14.15 -22.69 5.23
C ASP A 5 13.08 -21.74 5.76
N ASN A 6 12.29 -22.24 6.72
CA ASN A 6 11.19 -21.54 7.38
C ASN A 6 11.55 -20.07 7.70
N TRP A 7 10.58 -19.15 7.61
CA TRP A 7 10.81 -17.71 7.86
C TRP A 7 11.58 -17.38 9.15
N ARG A 8 11.53 -18.27 10.16
CA ARG A 8 12.29 -18.19 11.42
C ARG A 8 13.81 -18.22 11.26
N GLU A 9 14.32 -18.72 10.15
CA GLU A 9 15.75 -18.75 9.85
C GLU A 9 16.25 -17.42 9.28
N LEU A 10 15.33 -16.58 8.81
CA LEU A 10 15.63 -15.25 8.29
C LEU A 10 15.68 -14.19 9.39
N VAL A 11 15.33 -14.51 10.63
CA VAL A 11 15.10 -13.51 11.67
C VAL A 11 15.76 -13.90 12.99
N ASP A 12 16.04 -12.89 13.83
CA ASP A 12 16.38 -13.16 15.22
C ASP A 12 15.13 -13.60 15.98
N ASN A 13 15.08 -14.88 16.37
CA ASN A 13 13.95 -15.46 17.11
C ASN A 13 13.76 -14.85 18.51
N ASN A 14 14.74 -14.11 19.05
CA ASN A 14 14.60 -13.38 20.30
C ASN A 14 14.00 -11.98 20.12
N ALA A 15 13.91 -11.48 18.89
CA ALA A 15 13.33 -10.18 18.60
C ALA A 15 11.80 -10.20 18.69
N THR A 16 11.21 -9.02 18.88
CA THR A 16 9.74 -8.87 18.88
C THR A 16 9.16 -9.31 17.54
N LEU A 17 7.89 -9.75 17.52
CA LEU A 17 7.25 -10.15 16.27
C LEU A 17 7.26 -9.04 15.19
N GLY A 18 7.07 -7.78 15.61
CA GLY A 18 7.15 -6.64 14.69
C GLY A 18 8.55 -6.48 14.07
N SER A 19 9.61 -6.62 14.87
CA SER A 19 10.99 -6.59 14.36
C SER A 19 11.29 -7.76 13.44
N ARG A 20 10.79 -8.97 13.74
CA ARG A 20 10.96 -10.14 12.86
C ARG A 20 10.29 -9.92 11.50
N ILE A 21 9.04 -9.44 11.49
CA ILE A 21 8.33 -9.12 10.24
C ILE A 21 9.04 -7.99 9.46
N LEU A 22 9.57 -6.98 10.16
CA LEU A 22 10.40 -5.94 9.55
C LEU A 22 11.64 -6.53 8.85
N SER A 23 12.35 -7.45 9.50
CA SER A 23 13.52 -8.13 8.93
C SER A 23 13.19 -8.98 7.72
N ILE A 24 12.02 -9.64 7.70
CA ILE A 24 11.54 -10.35 6.50
C ILE A 24 11.38 -9.36 5.34
N PHE A 25 10.68 -8.24 5.53
CA PHE A 25 10.54 -7.25 4.46
C PHE A 25 11.88 -6.67 4.00
N GLN A 26 12.82 -6.43 4.92
CA GLN A 26 14.15 -5.91 4.59
C GLN A 26 14.95 -6.87 3.71
N GLN A 27 14.82 -8.18 3.93
CA GLN A 27 15.55 -9.19 3.15
C GLN A 27 14.87 -9.53 1.83
N CYS A 28 13.54 -9.44 1.78
CA CYS A 28 12.75 -9.91 0.65
C CYS A 28 12.26 -8.80 -0.28
N THR A 29 12.45 -7.52 0.08
CA THR A 29 12.03 -6.39 -0.76
C THR A 29 13.06 -5.28 -0.81
N GLN A 30 13.03 -4.51 -1.91
CA GLN A 30 13.83 -3.30 -2.05
C GLN A 30 12.94 -2.09 -2.36
N LEU A 31 12.61 -1.34 -1.31
CA LEU A 31 11.84 -0.12 -1.43
C LEU A 31 12.77 1.10 -1.50
N PRO A 32 12.44 2.16 -2.27
CA PRO A 32 13.07 3.46 -2.12
C PRO A 32 12.83 3.99 -0.70
N LYS A 33 13.86 4.54 -0.04
CA LYS A 33 13.76 5.03 1.36
C LYS A 33 13.13 3.99 2.31
N PRO A 34 13.70 2.77 2.41
CA PRO A 34 13.11 1.68 3.19
C PRO A 34 12.94 2.05 4.67
N GLU A 35 13.80 2.91 5.21
CA GLU A 35 13.71 3.45 6.57
C GLU A 35 12.41 4.22 6.85
N LEU A 36 11.78 4.80 5.82
CA LEU A 36 10.49 5.48 5.93
C LEU A 36 9.31 4.53 5.66
N GLN A 37 9.45 3.65 4.67
CA GLN A 37 8.34 2.85 4.17
C GLN A 37 8.09 1.57 4.99
N LEU A 38 9.16 0.84 5.35
CA LEU A 38 9.04 -0.47 5.98
C LEU A 38 8.38 -0.42 7.37
N PRO A 39 8.69 0.53 8.25
CA PRO A 39 8.00 0.64 9.53
C PRO A 39 6.48 0.84 9.39
N VAL A 40 6.06 1.67 8.43
CA VAL A 40 4.64 1.92 8.13
C VAL A 40 3.99 0.69 7.53
N LEU A 41 4.71 -0.04 6.66
CA LEU A 41 4.24 -1.28 6.06
C LEU A 41 4.03 -2.39 7.10
N VAL A 42 4.95 -2.54 8.05
CA VAL A 42 4.81 -3.49 9.16
C VAL A 42 3.62 -3.12 10.05
N GLY A 43 3.48 -1.85 10.41
CA GLY A 43 2.33 -1.37 11.20
C GLY A 43 0.99 -1.59 10.50
N LEU A 44 0.93 -1.46 9.16
CA LEU A 44 -0.25 -1.79 8.38
C LEU A 44 -0.49 -3.29 8.32
N THR A 45 0.56 -4.07 8.07
CA THR A 45 0.51 -5.54 7.96
C THR A 45 0.01 -6.15 9.25
N MET A 46 0.46 -5.66 10.41
CA MET A 46 0.06 -6.17 11.71
C MET A 46 -1.16 -5.45 12.31
N LEU A 47 -1.86 -4.58 11.58
CA LEU A 47 -2.97 -3.80 12.12
C LEU A 47 -4.03 -4.72 12.78
N PRO A 48 -4.45 -4.45 14.03
CA PRO A 48 -5.31 -5.37 14.76
C PRO A 48 -6.78 -5.24 14.33
N THR A 49 -7.11 -5.67 13.12
CA THR A 49 -8.39 -5.38 12.46
C THR A 49 -9.61 -5.80 13.27
N ALA A 50 -9.59 -6.91 14.02
CA ALA A 50 -10.69 -7.31 14.90
C ALA A 50 -11.09 -6.26 15.98
N ILE A 51 -10.21 -5.32 16.33
CA ILE A 51 -10.45 -4.31 17.39
C ILE A 51 -10.34 -2.85 16.92
N VAL A 52 -9.99 -2.59 15.66
CA VAL A 52 -9.94 -1.23 15.11
C VAL A 52 -11.26 -0.81 14.49
N ASN A 53 -11.53 0.49 14.42
CA ASN A 53 -12.74 1.03 13.77
C ASN A 53 -12.52 1.45 12.31
N ILE A 54 -11.28 1.79 11.98
CA ILE A 54 -10.84 2.25 10.66
C ILE A 54 -9.66 1.38 10.24
N ALA A 55 -9.72 0.83 9.02
CA ALA A 55 -8.67 0.01 8.43
C ALA A 55 -8.16 0.69 7.14
N PRO A 56 -6.93 1.23 7.11
CA PRO A 56 -6.38 1.85 5.91
C PRO A 56 -6.25 0.84 4.76
N ILE A 57 -6.16 1.37 3.54
CA ILE A 57 -5.89 0.57 2.34
C ILE A 57 -4.43 0.77 1.97
N GLY A 58 -3.59 -0.25 2.13
CA GLY A 58 -2.23 -0.21 1.62
C GLY A 58 -2.22 -0.32 0.10
N VAL A 59 -1.39 0.45 -0.57
CA VAL A 59 -1.21 0.36 -2.03
C VAL A 59 0.25 0.34 -2.39
N ALA A 60 0.78 -0.79 -2.85
CA ALA A 60 2.09 -0.86 -3.48
C ALA A 60 2.01 -0.36 -4.92
N TYR A 61 2.80 0.65 -5.24
CA TYR A 61 2.79 1.35 -6.51
C TYR A 61 4.18 1.49 -7.12
N GLY A 62 4.28 1.28 -8.43
CA GLY A 62 5.52 1.41 -9.19
C GLY A 62 5.53 0.54 -10.44
N PRO A 63 6.59 0.60 -11.25
CA PRO A 63 6.69 -0.12 -12.52
C PRO A 63 6.66 -1.64 -12.31
N SER A 64 6.09 -2.41 -13.23
CA SER A 64 6.15 -3.88 -13.34
C SER A 64 7.56 -4.40 -13.06
N GLY A 65 7.70 -5.47 -12.29
CA GLY A 65 9.03 -5.97 -11.90
C GLY A 65 9.76 -5.14 -10.82
N SER A 66 9.07 -4.22 -10.13
CA SER A 66 9.60 -3.49 -8.98
C SER A 66 9.44 -4.18 -7.62
N GLY A 67 9.03 -5.44 -7.58
CA GLY A 67 8.80 -6.19 -6.34
C GLY A 67 7.48 -5.89 -5.60
N LYS A 68 6.49 -5.24 -6.25
CA LYS A 68 5.17 -4.98 -5.61
C LYS A 68 4.46 -6.26 -5.16
N SER A 69 4.45 -7.27 -6.03
CA SER A 69 3.80 -8.56 -5.76
C SER A 69 4.50 -9.29 -4.62
N ASP A 70 5.82 -9.11 -4.48
CA ASP A 70 6.63 -9.70 -3.41
C ASP A 70 6.22 -9.13 -2.03
N LEU A 71 5.90 -7.83 -1.93
CA LEU A 71 5.26 -7.27 -0.73
C LEU A 71 3.92 -7.97 -0.43
N GLY A 72 3.13 -8.24 -1.47
CA GLY A 72 1.86 -8.96 -1.36
C GLY A 72 2.04 -10.39 -0.86
N VAL A 73 3.07 -11.10 -1.32
CA VAL A 73 3.41 -12.46 -0.87
C VAL A 73 3.73 -12.49 0.62
N ILE A 74 4.56 -11.57 1.10
CA ILE A 74 4.93 -11.50 2.53
C ILE A 74 3.68 -11.22 3.39
N ILE A 75 2.84 -10.25 2.99
CA ILE A 75 1.61 -9.92 3.72
C ILE A 75 0.64 -11.11 3.72
N ALA A 76 0.45 -11.77 2.59
CA ALA A 76 -0.40 -12.94 2.48
C ALA A 76 0.13 -14.10 3.35
N GLY A 77 1.45 -14.28 3.39
CA GLY A 77 2.15 -15.23 4.26
C GLY A 77 1.91 -14.98 5.75
N CYS A 78 1.95 -13.71 6.19
CA CYS A 78 1.63 -13.33 7.58
C CYS A 78 0.24 -13.78 8.04
N TYR A 79 -0.72 -13.88 7.13
CA TYR A 79 -2.10 -14.29 7.45
C TYR A 79 -2.41 -15.73 6.99
N ASN A 80 -1.48 -16.40 6.31
CA ASN A 80 -1.70 -17.68 5.64
C ASN A 80 -2.96 -17.68 4.74
N ILE A 81 -3.07 -16.67 3.88
CA ILE A 81 -4.21 -16.49 2.96
C ILE A 81 -3.74 -16.50 1.50
N PRO A 82 -4.60 -16.87 0.53
CA PRO A 82 -4.27 -16.72 -0.87
C PRO A 82 -4.34 -15.26 -1.32
N ILE A 83 -3.46 -14.90 -2.26
CA ILE A 83 -3.49 -13.61 -2.96
C ILE A 83 -4.64 -13.61 -3.97
N LEU A 84 -5.40 -12.53 -4.00
CA LEU A 84 -6.52 -12.34 -4.91
C LEU A 84 -6.04 -11.69 -6.20
N SER A 85 -6.49 -12.19 -7.35
CA SER A 85 -6.23 -11.53 -8.63
C SER A 85 -7.22 -10.42 -8.91
N SER A 86 -6.88 -9.50 -9.80
CA SER A 86 -7.79 -8.45 -10.30
C SER A 86 -9.03 -8.98 -11.04
N SER A 87 -9.05 -10.26 -11.42
CA SER A 87 -10.21 -10.93 -12.03
C SER A 87 -11.23 -11.45 -11.00
N THR A 88 -10.93 -11.37 -9.71
CA THR A 88 -11.79 -11.94 -8.66
C THR A 88 -13.14 -11.23 -8.63
N THR A 89 -14.22 -12.00 -8.75
CA THR A 89 -15.58 -11.47 -8.70
C THR A 89 -15.93 -10.98 -7.30
N TYR A 90 -16.90 -10.08 -7.20
CA TYR A 90 -17.40 -9.61 -5.92
C TYR A 90 -17.87 -10.72 -4.98
N ALA A 91 -18.53 -11.75 -5.53
CA ALA A 91 -18.94 -12.93 -4.75
C ALA A 91 -17.72 -13.71 -4.24
N GLY A 92 -16.68 -13.87 -5.07
CA GLY A 92 -15.42 -14.49 -4.66
C GLY A 92 -14.74 -13.72 -3.53
N LEU A 93 -14.71 -12.39 -3.62
CA LEU A 93 -14.15 -11.51 -2.59
C LEU A 93 -14.89 -11.59 -1.27
N ARG A 94 -16.22 -11.54 -1.33
CA ARG A 94 -17.06 -11.74 -0.15
C ARG A 94 -16.75 -13.08 0.51
N ASN A 95 -16.80 -14.17 -0.25
CA ASN A 95 -16.59 -15.51 0.28
C ASN A 95 -15.19 -15.63 0.91
N HIS A 96 -14.18 -15.05 0.27
CA HIS A 96 -12.82 -15.00 0.79
C HIS A 96 -12.73 -14.25 2.12
N ILE A 97 -13.34 -13.05 2.23
CA ILE A 97 -13.37 -12.29 3.49
C ILE A 97 -14.08 -13.11 4.58
N MET A 98 -15.27 -13.64 4.30
CA MET A 98 -16.06 -14.38 5.29
C MET A 98 -15.33 -15.63 5.79
N MET A 99 -14.65 -16.36 4.89
CA MET A 99 -13.90 -17.58 5.23
C MET A 99 -12.70 -17.30 6.15
N HIS A 100 -11.98 -16.19 5.93
CA HIS A 100 -10.72 -15.92 6.64
C HIS A 100 -10.87 -14.97 7.82
N LYS A 101 -11.94 -14.17 7.86
CA LYS A 101 -12.18 -13.17 8.91
C LYS A 101 -12.67 -13.79 10.22
N TYR A 102 -13.28 -14.98 10.21
CA TYR A 102 -13.89 -15.56 11.40
C TYR A 102 -13.21 -16.87 11.82
N TYR A 103 -13.17 -17.17 13.12
CA TYR A 103 -12.82 -18.52 13.59
C TYR A 103 -13.91 -19.53 13.25
N ASP A 104 -15.16 -19.09 13.33
CA ASP A 104 -16.34 -19.82 12.89
C ASP A 104 -17.04 -19.01 11.77
N PRO A 105 -16.76 -19.33 10.49
CA PRO A 105 -17.36 -18.65 9.36
C PRO A 105 -18.88 -18.79 9.27
N ASP A 106 -19.44 -19.91 9.72
CA ASP A 106 -20.87 -20.19 9.59
C ASP A 106 -21.68 -19.34 10.56
N SER A 107 -21.21 -19.21 11.80
CA SER A 107 -21.86 -18.35 12.81
C SER A 107 -21.38 -16.89 12.79
N CYS A 108 -20.36 -16.58 11.98
CA CYS A 108 -19.71 -15.26 11.91
C CYS A 108 -19.23 -14.76 13.29
N ASN A 109 -18.83 -15.69 14.16
CA ASN A 109 -18.35 -15.39 15.50
C ASN A 109 -16.82 -15.35 15.55
N TYR A 110 -16.32 -14.54 16.50
CA TYR A 110 -14.89 -14.38 16.80
C TYR A 110 -14.08 -13.92 15.58
N GLU A 111 -14.09 -12.61 15.34
CA GLU A 111 -13.29 -12.00 14.29
C GLU A 111 -11.78 -12.19 14.54
N LYS A 112 -11.08 -12.66 13.51
CA LYS A 112 -9.63 -12.72 13.36
C LYS A 112 -9.09 -11.38 12.85
N HIS A 113 -7.79 -11.18 13.05
CA HIS A 113 -7.05 -10.17 12.32
C HIS A 113 -6.85 -10.65 10.87
N LEU A 114 -7.16 -9.79 9.91
CA LEU A 114 -7.06 -10.07 8.48
C LEU A 114 -6.59 -8.83 7.70
N CYS A 115 -5.64 -9.06 6.78
CA CYS A 115 -5.31 -8.16 5.68
C CYS A 115 -5.43 -8.92 4.36
N ILE A 116 -6.41 -8.59 3.51
CA ILE A 116 -6.54 -9.23 2.20
C ILE A 116 -5.60 -8.59 1.19
N VAL A 117 -5.01 -9.39 0.30
CA VAL A 117 -4.07 -8.91 -0.72
C VAL A 117 -4.69 -9.06 -2.11
N PHE A 118 -4.72 -7.96 -2.87
CA PHE A 118 -5.07 -7.93 -4.29
C PHE A 118 -3.85 -7.59 -5.13
N ASP A 119 -3.49 -8.49 -6.02
CA ASP A 119 -2.37 -8.27 -6.93
C ASP A 119 -2.87 -7.80 -8.31
N ASP A 120 -2.10 -6.88 -8.90
CA ASP A 120 -2.29 -6.26 -10.21
C ASP A 120 -3.65 -5.58 -10.42
N LEU A 121 -4.04 -4.72 -9.48
CA LEU A 121 -5.29 -3.94 -9.59
C LEU A 121 -5.13 -2.81 -10.62
N GLY A 122 -5.63 -3.05 -11.84
CA GLY A 122 -5.69 -2.04 -12.90
C GLY A 122 -7.00 -1.21 -12.91
N PRO A 123 -7.06 -0.11 -13.67
CA PRO A 123 -8.27 0.72 -13.81
C PRO A 123 -9.52 -0.06 -14.20
N ARG A 124 -9.39 -1.06 -15.09
CA ARG A 124 -10.51 -1.92 -15.50
C ARG A 124 -11.13 -2.72 -14.35
N ALA A 125 -10.35 -3.05 -13.33
CA ALA A 125 -10.88 -3.75 -12.16
C ALA A 125 -11.79 -2.84 -11.29
N LEU A 126 -11.62 -1.52 -11.40
CA LEU A 126 -12.42 -0.52 -10.69
C LEU A 126 -13.69 -0.12 -11.46
N GLU A 127 -13.77 -0.37 -12.76
CA GLU A 127 -15.02 -0.28 -13.55
C GLU A 127 -16.09 -1.25 -13.01
N ASN A 128 -15.68 -2.27 -12.25
CA ASN A 128 -16.60 -3.11 -11.50
C ASN A 128 -17.07 -2.36 -10.23
N ASP A 129 -18.29 -1.81 -10.28
CA ASP A 129 -18.95 -1.10 -9.17
C ASP A 129 -18.86 -1.84 -7.84
N ALA A 130 -18.86 -3.17 -7.86
CA ALA A 130 -18.85 -3.98 -6.65
C ALA A 130 -17.45 -4.05 -6.01
N VAL A 131 -16.38 -4.11 -6.80
CA VAL A 131 -14.99 -4.01 -6.30
C VAL A 131 -14.73 -2.61 -5.73
N PHE A 132 -15.15 -1.57 -6.47
CA PHE A 132 -15.03 -0.19 -6.01
C PHE A 132 -15.83 0.07 -4.72
N THR A 133 -17.06 -0.45 -4.65
CA THR A 133 -17.89 -0.38 -3.44
C THR A 133 -17.21 -1.05 -2.26
N LEU A 134 -16.59 -2.23 -2.43
CA LEU A 134 -15.86 -2.91 -1.36
C LEU A 134 -14.68 -2.09 -0.82
N LEU A 135 -13.92 -1.44 -1.70
CA LEU A 135 -12.86 -0.51 -1.28
C LEU A 135 -13.43 0.71 -0.54
N LYS A 136 -14.64 1.15 -0.89
CA LYS A 136 -15.33 2.27 -0.24
C LYS A 136 -16.15 1.92 1.02
N THR A 137 -16.64 0.71 1.22
CA THR A 137 -17.51 0.38 2.36
C THR A 137 -16.74 -0.36 3.44
N GLY A 138 -15.76 -1.18 3.08
CA GLY A 138 -14.96 -2.01 3.98
C GLY A 138 -13.80 -1.33 4.71
N HIS A 139 -13.73 0.01 4.69
CA HIS A 139 -12.68 0.81 5.37
C HIS A 139 -13.04 1.16 6.82
N ALA A 140 -14.33 1.32 7.13
CA ALA A 140 -14.82 1.71 8.46
C ALA A 140 -15.88 0.73 8.93
N ARG A 141 -15.82 0.28 10.20
CA ARG A 141 -16.79 -0.68 10.74
C ARG A 141 -18.24 -0.22 10.59
N LYS A 142 -18.47 1.09 10.76
CA LYS A 142 -19.80 1.71 10.65
C LYS A 142 -20.43 1.57 9.26
N THR A 143 -19.63 1.45 8.21
CA THR A 143 -20.10 1.40 6.81
C THR A 143 -19.81 0.05 6.16
N ALA A 144 -19.35 -0.94 6.92
CA ALA A 144 -18.81 -2.18 6.37
C ALA A 144 -19.86 -3.20 5.93
N LEU A 145 -21.08 -3.09 6.45
CA LEU A 145 -22.19 -3.93 6.06
C LEU A 145 -22.60 -3.60 4.63
N THR A 146 -22.46 -4.59 3.74
CA THR A 146 -22.97 -4.49 2.38
C THR A 146 -24.13 -5.47 2.22
N LYS A 147 -25.18 -5.02 1.53
CA LYS A 147 -26.36 -5.81 1.24
C LYS A 147 -26.47 -6.01 -0.26
N ILE A 148 -26.69 -7.24 -0.70
CA ILE A 148 -27.01 -7.57 -2.09
C ILE A 148 -28.36 -8.26 -2.17
N ALA A 149 -29.11 -7.97 -3.22
CA ALA A 149 -30.33 -8.71 -3.54
C ALA A 149 -29.96 -10.12 -4.00
N VAL A 150 -30.74 -11.12 -3.56
CA VAL A 150 -30.66 -12.49 -4.07
C VAL A 150 -31.87 -12.83 -4.94
N PRO A 151 -31.70 -13.69 -5.97
CA PRO A 151 -32.82 -14.23 -6.72
C PRO A 151 -33.82 -14.89 -5.77
N GLY A 152 -35.08 -14.45 -5.80
CA GLY A 152 -36.14 -14.93 -4.88
C GLY A 152 -36.61 -13.92 -3.83
N GLY A 153 -36.13 -12.67 -3.85
CA GLY A 153 -36.71 -11.57 -3.09
C GLY A 153 -36.14 -11.33 -1.68
N GLY A 154 -35.00 -11.95 -1.35
CA GLY A 154 -34.26 -11.71 -0.11
C GLY A 154 -33.05 -10.77 -0.29
N SER A 155 -32.40 -10.40 0.82
CA SER A 155 -31.10 -9.74 0.81
C SER A 155 -30.06 -10.54 1.59
N LEU A 156 -28.89 -10.75 1.01
CA LEU A 156 -27.72 -11.23 1.73
C LEU A 156 -26.95 -10.05 2.28
N GLU A 157 -26.69 -10.07 3.59
CA GLU A 157 -25.85 -9.08 4.27
C GLU A 157 -24.50 -9.71 4.63
N PHE A 158 -23.43 -8.96 4.45
CA PHE A 158 -22.10 -9.40 4.85
C PHE A 158 -21.21 -8.22 5.21
N ASN A 159 -20.25 -8.50 6.08
CA ASN A 159 -19.35 -7.50 6.63
C ASN A 159 -18.02 -7.52 5.85
N THR A 160 -17.76 -6.44 5.11
CA THR A 160 -16.54 -6.30 4.27
C THR A 160 -15.37 -5.61 4.99
N PHE A 161 -15.50 -5.37 6.30
CA PHE A 161 -14.46 -4.72 7.09
C PHE A 161 -13.21 -5.59 7.22
N CYS A 162 -12.11 -5.10 6.68
CA CYS A 162 -10.77 -5.68 6.81
C CYS A 162 -9.73 -4.69 6.27
N THR A 163 -8.47 -4.85 6.67
CA THR A 163 -7.36 -4.18 5.97
C THR A 163 -7.23 -4.79 4.59
N LYS A 164 -6.86 -3.95 3.62
CA LYS A 164 -6.69 -4.34 2.23
C LYS A 164 -5.32 -3.85 1.78
N PHE A 165 -4.58 -4.71 1.11
CA PHE A 165 -3.33 -4.37 0.46
C PHE A 165 -3.49 -4.61 -1.04
N LEU A 166 -3.24 -3.57 -1.83
CA LEU A 166 -3.42 -3.58 -3.27
C LEU A 166 -2.05 -3.39 -3.92
N THR A 167 -1.77 -4.08 -5.02
CA THR A 167 -0.65 -3.73 -5.87
C THR A 167 -1.16 -3.13 -7.18
N SER A 168 -0.45 -2.15 -7.73
CA SER A 168 -0.80 -1.60 -9.03
C SER A 168 0.40 -0.97 -9.72
N ILE A 169 0.41 -1.03 -11.05
CA ILE A 169 1.27 -0.20 -11.90
C ILE A 169 0.63 1.14 -12.25
N ASN A 170 -0.64 1.37 -11.88
CA ASN A 170 -1.39 2.58 -12.22
C ASN A 170 -1.77 3.33 -10.92
N PRO A 171 -1.63 4.65 -10.86
CA PRO A 171 -1.99 5.43 -9.69
C PRO A 171 -3.51 5.71 -9.64
N PHE A 172 -4.34 4.67 -9.65
CA PHE A 172 -5.79 4.81 -9.82
C PHE A 172 -6.43 5.71 -8.76
N TRP A 173 -5.98 5.67 -7.51
CA TRP A 173 -6.54 6.50 -6.43
C TRP A 173 -6.36 8.00 -6.64
N GLU A 174 -5.50 8.41 -7.58
CA GLU A 174 -5.30 9.82 -7.95
C GLU A 174 -6.32 10.35 -8.96
N GLU A 175 -7.15 9.50 -9.57
CA GLU A 175 -8.18 9.97 -10.49
C GLU A 175 -9.31 10.70 -9.74
N ALA A 176 -9.85 11.75 -10.35
CA ALA A 176 -10.80 12.66 -9.69
C ALA A 176 -12.08 11.96 -9.19
N GLU A 177 -12.49 10.88 -9.85
CA GLU A 177 -13.62 10.04 -9.46
C GLU A 177 -13.35 9.20 -8.18
N TYR A 178 -12.08 9.05 -7.79
CA TYR A 178 -11.64 8.23 -6.67
C TYR A 178 -11.03 9.03 -5.50
N LEU A 179 -11.31 10.34 -5.39
CA LEU A 179 -10.83 11.19 -4.29
C LEU A 179 -11.15 10.63 -2.89
N GLU A 180 -12.30 9.99 -2.76
CA GLU A 180 -12.73 9.35 -1.52
C GLU A 180 -11.91 8.11 -1.18
N LEU A 181 -11.38 7.42 -2.18
CA LEU A 181 -10.46 6.30 -2.02
C LEU A 181 -9.06 6.81 -1.67
N LYS A 182 -8.61 7.90 -2.31
CA LYS A 182 -7.32 8.55 -2.04
C LYS A 182 -7.07 8.81 -0.57
N ARG A 183 -8.04 9.42 0.14
CA ARG A 183 -7.89 9.77 1.57
C ARG A 183 -7.78 8.56 2.50
N ARG A 184 -8.02 7.35 2.00
CA ARG A 184 -8.01 6.08 2.75
C ARG A 184 -6.81 5.22 2.39
N CYS A 185 -6.10 5.59 1.32
CA CYS A 185 -4.92 4.88 0.83
C CYS A 185 -3.66 5.32 1.58
N VAL A 186 -2.82 4.34 1.87
CA VAL A 186 -1.45 4.48 2.35
C VAL A 186 -0.57 3.89 1.26
N VAL A 187 0.11 4.75 0.51
CA VAL A 187 0.80 4.37 -0.72
C VAL A 187 2.26 4.03 -0.42
N PHE A 188 2.70 2.84 -0.82
CA PHE A 188 4.08 2.41 -0.76
C PHE A 188 4.68 2.45 -2.16
N ARG A 189 5.77 3.18 -2.35
CA ARG A 189 6.47 3.29 -3.63
C ARG A 189 7.45 2.13 -3.79
N THR A 190 7.52 1.60 -4.99
CA THR A 190 8.46 0.55 -5.41
C THR A 190 9.21 1.02 -6.64
N GLN A 191 10.42 0.53 -6.85
CA GLN A 191 11.24 0.87 -8.02
C GLN A 191 11.89 -0.39 -8.57
N LYS A 192 12.18 -0.42 -9.88
CA LYS A 192 13.02 -1.47 -10.44
C LYS A 192 14.44 -1.31 -9.92
N ASN A 193 15.03 -2.41 -9.49
CA ASN A 193 16.47 -2.51 -9.34
C ASN A 193 16.94 -3.81 -10.00
N SER A 194 17.83 -3.69 -10.98
CA SER A 194 18.43 -4.83 -11.67
C SER A 194 19.39 -5.63 -10.78
N ASP A 195 19.93 -4.98 -9.74
CA ASP A 195 21.01 -5.51 -8.92
C ASP A 195 20.49 -6.03 -7.57
N TYR A 196 19.20 -6.34 -7.49
CA TYR A 196 18.59 -6.88 -6.28
C TYR A 196 18.95 -8.36 -6.11
N ASP A 197 19.71 -8.66 -5.05
CA ASP A 197 20.17 -10.00 -4.67
C ASP A 197 19.54 -10.46 -3.34
N GLY A 198 18.29 -10.06 -3.10
CA GLY A 198 17.56 -10.50 -1.92
C GLY A 198 16.75 -11.77 -2.13
N ILE A 199 16.08 -12.22 -1.08
CA ILE A 199 15.38 -13.51 -1.06
C ILE A 199 14.04 -13.36 -1.77
N ASP A 200 13.71 -14.25 -2.73
CA ASP A 200 12.36 -14.29 -3.31
C ASP A 200 11.38 -14.79 -2.23
N PRO A 201 10.40 -13.97 -1.79
CA PRO A 201 9.49 -14.40 -0.74
C PRO A 201 8.59 -15.57 -1.15
N LYS A 202 8.52 -15.94 -2.43
CA LYS A 202 7.82 -17.14 -2.89
C LYS A 202 8.53 -18.45 -2.49
N GLU A 203 9.81 -18.37 -2.14
CA GLU A 203 10.61 -19.52 -1.71
C GLU A 203 10.56 -19.74 -0.19
N ILE A 204 9.93 -18.82 0.56
CA ILE A 204 9.86 -18.86 2.03
C ILE A 204 8.62 -19.62 2.49
N ASP A 205 8.81 -20.56 3.41
CA ASP A 205 7.71 -21.13 4.19
C ASP A 205 7.30 -20.19 5.33
N PHE A 206 6.12 -19.57 5.21
CA PHE A 206 5.52 -18.70 6.23
C PHE A 206 4.71 -19.46 7.31
N SER A 207 4.78 -20.80 7.34
CA SER A 207 3.99 -21.60 8.27
C SER A 207 4.16 -21.17 9.74
N GLY A 208 3.02 -21.10 10.45
CA GLY A 208 2.95 -20.70 11.84
C GLY A 208 3.05 -19.18 12.10
N LEU A 209 3.41 -18.35 11.12
CA LEU A 209 3.49 -16.89 11.33
C LEU A 209 2.12 -16.28 11.66
N SER A 210 1.05 -16.76 11.02
CA SER A 210 -0.33 -16.32 11.30
C SER A 210 -0.79 -16.67 12.71
N VAL A 211 -0.31 -17.79 13.26
CA VAL A 211 -0.58 -18.21 14.64
C VAL A 211 0.16 -17.29 15.62
N GLU A 212 1.42 -16.94 15.34
CA GLU A 212 2.18 -15.99 16.16
C GLU A 212 1.54 -14.58 16.14
N LEU A 213 1.06 -14.13 14.97
CA LEU A 213 0.36 -12.86 14.83
C LEU A 213 -0.95 -12.83 15.64
N ASP A 214 -1.70 -13.92 15.64
CA ASP A 214 -2.91 -14.04 16.46
C ASP A 214 -2.59 -14.05 17.96
N TYR A 215 -1.58 -14.81 18.39
CA TYR A 215 -1.14 -14.80 19.80
C TYR A 215 -0.67 -13.42 20.26
N PHE A 216 0.04 -12.68 19.40
CA PHE A 216 0.49 -11.32 19.70
C PHE A 216 -0.70 -10.42 20.08
N TRP A 217 -1.80 -10.49 19.33
CA TRP A 217 -2.98 -9.65 19.59
C TRP A 217 -3.95 -10.21 20.63
N ARG A 218 -3.90 -11.51 20.93
CA ARG A 218 -4.60 -12.09 22.08
C ARG A 218 -3.98 -11.64 23.41
N ASN A 219 -2.71 -11.27 23.42
CA ASN A 219 -2.01 -10.80 24.60
C ASN A 219 -2.64 -9.49 25.13
N GLU A 220 -3.11 -9.51 26.37
CA GLU A 220 -3.79 -8.37 27.01
C GLU A 220 -2.86 -7.16 27.23
N GLN A 221 -1.59 -7.41 27.56
CA GLN A 221 -0.59 -6.36 27.71
C GLN A 221 -0.38 -5.63 26.37
N GLN A 222 -0.26 -6.37 25.26
CA GLN A 222 -0.11 -5.76 23.93
C GLN A 222 -1.35 -4.93 23.54
N ARG A 223 -2.55 -5.43 23.81
CA ARG A 223 -3.79 -4.65 23.57
C ARG A 223 -3.85 -3.40 24.44
N THR A 224 -3.33 -3.44 25.66
CA THR A 224 -3.26 -2.29 26.56
C THR A 224 -2.28 -1.24 26.04
N VAL A 225 -1.09 -1.66 25.59
CA VAL A 225 -0.10 -0.79 24.95
C VAL A 225 -0.68 -0.14 23.69
N TYR A 226 -1.34 -0.91 22.82
CA TYR A 226 -2.02 -0.37 21.64
C TYR A 226 -3.08 0.68 22.00
N LYS A 227 -3.96 0.40 22.98
CA LYS A 227 -4.98 1.35 23.43
C LYS A 227 -4.38 2.64 24.00
N HIS A 228 -3.26 2.54 24.72
CA HIS A 228 -2.52 3.69 25.22
C HIS A 228 -2.05 4.58 24.06
N PHE A 229 -1.41 4.00 23.04
CA PHE A 229 -1.00 4.76 21.85
C PHE A 229 -2.19 5.33 21.07
N LEU A 230 -3.27 4.56 20.90
CA LEU A 230 -4.48 5.03 20.22
C LEU A 230 -5.06 6.28 20.89
N SER A 231 -5.01 6.36 22.23
CA SER A 231 -5.46 7.54 22.97
C SER A 231 -4.61 8.79 22.67
N LYS A 232 -3.29 8.62 22.50
CA LYS A 232 -2.35 9.70 22.16
C LYS A 232 -2.59 10.24 20.74
N TYR A 233 -3.11 9.41 19.84
CA TYR A 233 -3.40 9.79 18.45
C TYR A 233 -4.85 10.15 18.19
N ARG A 234 -5.71 10.32 19.21
CA ARG A 234 -7.17 10.47 19.04
C ARG A 234 -7.65 11.47 17.99
N LYS A 235 -6.88 12.54 17.71
CA LYS A 235 -7.19 13.59 16.73
C LYS A 235 -6.61 13.34 15.33
N HIS A 236 -5.74 12.34 15.16
CA HIS A 236 -5.08 12.06 13.89
C HIS A 236 -5.98 11.20 12.99
N PRO A 237 -6.06 11.48 11.67
CA PRO A 237 -6.89 10.71 10.74
C PRO A 237 -6.45 9.24 10.60
N ASN A 238 -5.15 8.97 10.73
CA ASN A 238 -4.55 7.62 10.67
C ASN A 238 -4.19 7.05 12.06
N LYS A 239 -4.98 7.38 13.09
CA LYS A 239 -4.64 7.04 14.49
C LYS A 239 -4.48 5.54 14.74
N GLU A 240 -5.27 4.70 14.08
CA GLU A 240 -5.19 3.24 14.20
C GLU A 240 -3.85 2.71 13.66
N LEU A 241 -3.41 3.23 12.51
CA LEU A 241 -2.12 2.87 11.91
C LEU A 241 -0.95 3.37 12.74
N LEU A 242 -0.97 4.63 13.20
CA LEU A 242 0.06 5.17 14.09
C LEU A 242 0.17 4.36 15.39
N ALA A 243 -0.98 4.01 16.00
CA ALA A 243 -0.99 3.17 17.21
C ALA A 243 -0.41 1.78 16.95
N SER A 244 -0.69 1.21 15.79
CA SER A 244 -0.11 -0.07 15.36
C SER A 244 1.41 0.02 15.24
N ILE A 245 1.93 1.00 14.49
CA ILE A 245 3.38 1.22 14.32
C ILE A 245 4.08 1.34 15.68
N SER A 246 3.58 2.22 16.57
CA SER A 246 4.16 2.39 17.90
C SER A 246 4.14 1.11 18.74
N CYS A 247 3.04 0.36 18.69
CA CYS A 247 2.86 -0.85 19.48
C CYS A 247 3.76 -1.99 18.99
N VAL A 248 3.81 -2.24 17.68
CA VAL A 248 4.49 -3.42 17.12
C VAL A 248 6.00 -3.23 17.01
N LEU A 249 6.46 -1.98 16.81
CA LEU A 249 7.88 -1.65 16.72
C LEU A 249 8.46 -1.05 18.00
N GLY A 250 7.64 -0.85 19.05
CA GLY A 250 8.08 -0.25 20.31
C GLY A 250 8.49 1.22 20.20
N MET A 251 8.06 1.93 19.15
CA MET A 251 8.40 3.33 18.93
C MET A 251 7.60 4.27 19.86
N THR A 252 8.24 5.35 20.30
CA THR A 252 7.54 6.42 21.02
C THR A 252 6.56 7.16 20.12
N SER A 253 5.68 7.96 20.72
CA SER A 253 4.67 8.68 19.95
C SER A 253 5.21 9.80 19.08
N ASP A 254 6.34 10.37 19.46
CA ASP A 254 6.95 11.46 18.71
C ASP A 254 7.78 10.92 17.55
N GLU A 255 8.55 9.85 17.77
CA GLU A 255 9.23 9.10 16.69
C GLU A 255 8.24 8.62 15.64
N THR A 256 7.11 8.04 16.07
CA THR A 256 6.10 7.52 15.13
C THR A 256 5.47 8.63 14.30
N LYS A 257 5.14 9.78 14.91
CA LYS A 257 4.59 10.94 14.17
C LYS A 257 5.61 11.51 13.20
N GLN A 258 6.87 11.65 13.62
CA GLN A 258 7.94 12.16 12.78
C GLN A 258 8.14 11.26 11.56
N LEU A 259 8.29 9.95 11.78
CA LEU A 259 8.37 8.93 10.74
C LEU A 259 7.16 9.03 9.79
N PHE A 260 5.94 9.06 10.33
CA PHE A 260 4.74 9.06 9.51
C PHE A 260 4.59 10.34 8.68
N ASN A 261 4.98 11.50 9.22
CA ASN A 261 5.00 12.76 8.47
C ASN A 261 6.02 12.70 7.32
N GLN A 262 7.24 12.24 7.58
CA GLN A 262 8.28 12.08 6.55
C GLN A 262 7.86 11.06 5.47
N PHE A 263 7.25 9.95 5.88
CA PHE A 263 6.65 8.98 4.97
C PHE A 263 5.57 9.64 4.11
N TRP A 264 4.64 10.37 4.73
CA TRP A 264 3.54 11.02 4.02
C TRP A 264 4.02 12.08 3.03
N GLU A 265 5.01 12.90 3.40
CA GLU A 265 5.67 13.86 2.52
C GLU A 265 6.36 13.18 1.34
N PHE A 266 7.00 12.02 1.56
CA PHE A 266 7.60 11.23 0.50
C PHE A 266 6.55 10.62 -0.45
N THR A 267 5.40 10.17 0.05
CA THR A 267 4.42 9.42 -0.77
C THR A 267 3.40 10.29 -1.48
N ASN A 268 2.95 11.39 -0.85
CA ASN A 268 1.88 12.24 -1.36
C ASN A 268 2.34 13.27 -2.37
N ALA A 269 3.53 13.80 -2.17
CA ALA A 269 4.06 14.64 -3.18
C ALA A 269 4.54 13.75 -4.33
N HIS A 270 4.47 14.27 -5.54
CA HIS A 270 5.55 14.00 -6.47
C HIS A 270 6.79 14.76 -5.91
N SER A 271 7.18 14.53 -4.65
CA SER A 271 8.15 15.37 -3.94
C SER A 271 9.53 15.14 -4.52
N ILE A 272 10.41 16.11 -4.26
CA ILE A 272 11.85 15.92 -4.34
C ILE A 272 12.19 14.59 -3.63
N GLY A 273 12.65 13.60 -4.42
CA GLY A 273 12.86 12.21 -4.00
C GLY A 273 11.96 11.13 -4.63
N ASP A 274 10.89 11.45 -5.35
CA ASP A 274 10.16 10.47 -6.20
C ASP A 274 11.06 10.09 -7.40
N PRO A 275 11.19 8.80 -7.76
CA PRO A 275 12.09 8.37 -8.84
C PRO A 275 11.84 9.07 -10.17
N LEU A 276 10.58 9.35 -10.52
CA LEU A 276 10.23 10.08 -11.73
C LEU A 276 10.61 11.55 -11.61
N VAL A 277 10.40 12.16 -10.44
CA VAL A 277 10.72 13.57 -10.18
C VAL A 277 12.22 13.82 -10.21
N GLU A 278 13.01 12.99 -9.53
CA GLU A 278 14.47 13.10 -9.57
C GLU A 278 15.03 12.79 -10.96
N PHE A 279 14.47 11.79 -11.65
CA PHE A 279 14.80 11.52 -13.04
C PHE A 279 14.52 12.73 -13.95
N LEU A 280 13.33 13.33 -13.86
CA LEU A 280 12.96 14.49 -14.67
C LEU A 280 13.82 15.71 -14.33
N LYS A 281 14.06 15.97 -13.04
CA LYS A 281 14.96 17.04 -12.58
C LYS A 281 16.35 16.91 -13.19
N GLN A 282 16.90 15.70 -13.19
CA GLN A 282 18.22 15.43 -13.76
C GLN A 282 18.20 15.54 -15.29
N GLU A 283 17.24 14.93 -16.00
CA GLU A 283 17.16 15.02 -17.46
C GLU A 283 16.93 16.44 -17.98
N ILE A 284 16.05 17.20 -17.34
CA ILE A 284 15.76 18.60 -17.70
C ILE A 284 17.02 19.46 -17.52
N LYS A 285 17.76 19.24 -16.43
CA LYS A 285 19.03 19.92 -16.16
C LYS A 285 20.11 19.54 -17.17
N ASP A 286 20.30 18.25 -17.43
CA ASP A 286 21.34 17.74 -18.34
C ASP A 286 21.11 18.18 -19.78
N ARG A 287 19.85 18.24 -20.21
CA ARG A 287 19.45 18.72 -21.53
C ARG A 287 19.33 20.24 -21.61
N LYS A 288 19.49 20.95 -20.49
CA LYS A 288 19.37 22.43 -20.38
C LYS A 288 18.04 22.95 -20.94
N PHE A 289 16.94 22.29 -20.61
CA PHE A 289 15.63 22.77 -21.03
C PHE A 289 15.22 24.01 -20.22
N ASP A 290 15.26 25.18 -20.86
CA ASP A 290 14.68 26.41 -20.30
C ASP A 290 13.15 26.37 -20.24
N LYS A 291 12.52 25.77 -21.26
CA LYS A 291 11.08 25.51 -21.36
C LYS A 291 10.86 24.05 -21.78
N VAL A 292 9.91 23.36 -21.15
CA VAL A 292 9.57 21.97 -21.48
C VAL A 292 8.29 21.94 -22.30
N TYR A 293 8.43 21.84 -23.63
CA TYR A 293 7.32 21.76 -24.57
C TYR A 293 6.73 20.34 -24.66
N THR A 294 5.55 20.20 -25.26
CA THR A 294 4.88 18.91 -25.49
C THR A 294 5.76 17.87 -26.21
N GLN A 295 6.62 18.30 -27.14
CA GLN A 295 7.58 17.43 -27.81
C GLN A 295 8.65 16.89 -26.84
N HIS A 296 9.11 17.70 -25.89
CA HIS A 296 10.04 17.28 -24.84
C HIS A 296 9.38 16.29 -23.88
N ILE A 297 8.07 16.44 -23.60
CA ILE A 297 7.33 15.48 -22.77
C ILE A 297 7.37 14.08 -23.39
N LYS A 298 7.14 13.94 -24.70
CA LYS A 298 7.23 12.63 -25.38
C LYS A 298 8.61 12.00 -25.23
N LEU A 299 9.67 12.81 -25.37
CA LEU A 299 11.05 12.36 -25.17
C LEU A 299 11.31 11.93 -23.72
N LEU A 300 10.89 12.74 -22.75
CA LEU A 300 11.05 12.46 -21.31
C LEU A 300 10.33 11.18 -20.90
N ILE A 301 9.11 10.94 -21.43
CA ILE A 301 8.38 9.68 -21.25
C ILE A 301 9.17 8.50 -21.82
N GLY A 302 9.70 8.65 -23.04
CA GLY A 302 10.52 7.62 -23.69
C GLY A 302 11.73 7.25 -22.83
N ASN A 303 12.49 8.25 -22.38
CA ASN A 303 13.68 8.04 -21.56
C ASN A 303 13.34 7.43 -20.18
N ALA A 304 12.26 7.90 -19.54
CA ALA A 304 11.80 7.34 -18.26
C ALA A 304 11.43 5.85 -18.40
N LYS A 305 10.80 5.49 -19.53
CA LYS A 305 10.46 4.10 -19.85
C LYS A 305 11.71 3.26 -20.10
N THR A 306 12.67 3.76 -20.86
CA THR A 306 13.96 3.08 -21.11
C THR A 306 14.73 2.84 -19.81
N LYS A 307 14.71 3.78 -18.87
CA LYS A 307 15.32 3.62 -17.54
C LYS A 307 14.45 2.83 -16.56
N GLY A 308 13.31 2.30 -16.99
CA GLY A 308 12.42 1.49 -16.15
C GLY A 308 11.73 2.24 -15.02
N ILE A 309 11.72 3.58 -15.05
CA ILE A 309 11.09 4.42 -14.03
C ILE A 309 9.56 4.36 -14.13
N ILE A 310 9.04 4.27 -15.36
CA ILE A 310 7.61 4.11 -15.67
C ILE A 310 7.44 3.03 -16.74
N ASP A 311 6.29 2.34 -16.75
CA ASP A 311 6.00 1.37 -17.81
C ASP A 311 5.06 1.89 -18.90
N ARG A 312 4.12 2.77 -18.53
CA ARG A 312 3.12 3.32 -19.44
C ARG A 312 3.33 4.82 -19.64
N ALA A 313 3.12 5.26 -20.87
CA ALA A 313 3.15 6.66 -21.21
C ALA A 313 1.92 7.35 -20.61
N ASN A 314 2.13 8.13 -19.55
CA ASN A 314 1.07 8.89 -18.92
C ASN A 314 1.46 10.37 -18.82
N THR A 315 0.92 11.19 -19.73
CA THR A 315 1.13 12.64 -19.72
C THR A 315 0.71 13.28 -18.40
N LYS A 316 -0.27 12.71 -17.68
CA LYS A 316 -0.67 13.19 -16.34
C LYS A 316 0.41 12.96 -15.29
N GLU A 317 1.17 11.87 -15.34
CA GLU A 317 2.26 11.60 -14.38
C GLU A 317 3.42 12.57 -14.58
N ILE A 318 3.84 12.79 -15.84
CA ILE A 318 4.87 13.79 -16.15
C ILE A 318 4.42 15.19 -15.74
N SER A 319 3.17 15.56 -16.07
CA SER A 319 2.62 16.87 -15.69
C SER A 319 2.62 17.06 -14.17
N ARG A 320 2.33 16.01 -13.40
CA ARG A 320 2.36 16.07 -11.93
C ARG A 320 3.79 16.17 -11.39
N ALA A 321 4.72 15.40 -11.96
CA ALA A 321 6.12 15.45 -11.57
C ALA A 321 6.73 16.84 -11.87
N LEU A 322 6.42 17.44 -13.02
CA LEU A 322 6.80 18.80 -13.37
C LEU A 322 6.21 19.82 -12.38
N LYS A 323 4.93 19.72 -12.03
CA LYS A 323 4.30 20.60 -11.04
C LYS A 323 5.02 20.58 -9.70
N ALA A 324 5.47 19.42 -9.26
CA ALA A 324 6.16 19.31 -7.99
C ALA A 324 7.64 19.72 -8.04
N LEU A 325 8.23 19.83 -9.22
CA LEU A 325 9.47 20.56 -9.48
C LEU A 325 9.28 22.09 -9.55
N GLY A 326 8.06 22.58 -9.29
CA GLY A 326 7.71 24.01 -9.36
C GLY A 326 7.40 24.52 -10.77
N TYR A 327 7.31 23.64 -11.77
CA TYR A 327 6.95 24.05 -13.13
C TYR A 327 5.45 24.34 -13.24
N LYS A 328 5.12 25.43 -13.92
CA LYS A 328 3.76 25.82 -14.29
C LYS A 328 3.60 25.66 -15.81
N LEU A 329 2.40 25.26 -16.22
CA LEU A 329 2.05 25.16 -17.64
C LEU A 329 1.55 26.53 -18.11
N ILE A 330 2.22 27.09 -19.11
CA ILE A 330 1.93 28.40 -19.71
C ILE A 330 1.65 28.21 -21.20
N SER A 331 0.85 29.12 -21.78
CA SER A 331 0.59 29.20 -23.21
C SER A 331 1.16 30.53 -23.74
N ASP A 332 1.91 30.46 -24.84
CA ASP A 332 2.45 31.61 -25.56
C ASP A 332 2.23 31.40 -27.05
N ASP A 333 1.52 32.31 -27.72
CA ASP A 333 1.17 32.25 -29.14
C ASP A 333 0.64 30.87 -29.62
N GLY A 334 -0.22 30.24 -28.81
CA GLY A 334 -0.83 28.94 -29.11
C GLY A 334 0.07 27.72 -28.81
N ASN A 335 1.29 27.93 -28.32
CA ASN A 335 2.20 26.86 -27.89
C ASN A 335 2.19 26.71 -26.37
N TRP A 336 1.95 25.48 -25.92
CA TRP A 336 1.95 25.12 -24.49
C TRP A 336 3.32 24.61 -24.05
N TYR A 337 3.86 25.17 -22.95
CA TYR A 337 5.11 24.73 -22.35
C TYR A 337 5.10 24.84 -20.83
N TRP A 338 5.95 24.04 -20.19
CA TRP A 338 6.19 24.13 -18.76
C TRP A 338 7.44 24.98 -18.48
N THR A 339 7.35 25.90 -17.52
CA THR A 339 8.47 26.70 -17.02
C THR A 339 8.41 26.83 -15.51
N ASN A 340 9.58 26.94 -14.86
CA ASN A 340 9.72 27.27 -13.44
C ASN A 340 10.37 28.64 -13.22
N LYS A 341 10.64 29.40 -14.29
CA LYS A 341 11.03 30.81 -14.19
C LYS A 341 9.80 31.64 -13.87
N GLU A 342 9.93 32.57 -12.92
CA GLU A 342 8.95 33.64 -12.77
C GLU A 342 9.08 34.57 -13.98
N ASP A 343 8.00 34.73 -14.73
CA ASP A 343 7.93 35.66 -15.86
C ASP A 343 7.89 37.11 -15.38
#